data_AF-A0A443SB53-F1
#
_entry.id   AF-A0A443SB53-F1
#
_cell.length_a   1.000
_cell.length_b   1.000
_cell.length_c   1.000
_cell.angle_alpha   90.00
_cell.angle_beta   90.00
_cell.angle_gamma   90.00
#
_symmetry.space_group_name_H-M   'P 1'
#
loop_
_entity.id
_entity.type
_entity.pdbx_description
1 polymer ?
#
loop_
_entity_poly.entity_id
_entity_poly.type
_entity_poly.pdbx_seq_one_letter_code
_entity_poly.pdbx_strand_id
1 'polypeptide(L)'
;MVTIESELETQFVKTILGNKSKFFFLGARRNKFNNLQYKWNDGRIINFTNWDVEEPNNADYSHAHCVMINERALWHDYGCDGPGNKIFCQKLDKSYDAENQSDENVRTFN
;
A
#
# COMPACT_ATOMS: atom_id res chain seq x y z
N MET A 1 2.74 -5.90 3.55
CA MET A 1 2.56 -4.46 3.85
C MET A 1 1.14 -4.09 3.48
N VAL A 2 0.57 -3.05 4.08
CA VAL A 2 -0.82 -2.65 3.82
C VAL A 2 -1.01 -2.16 2.39
N THR A 3 -2.11 -2.58 1.78
CA THR A 3 -2.68 -1.95 0.59
C THR A 3 -3.86 -1.10 1.02
N ILE A 4 -4.10 0.01 0.31
CA ILE A 4 -5.26 0.87 0.56
C ILE A 4 -5.92 1.10 -0.79
N GLU A 5 -7.05 0.45 -0.99
CA GLU A 5 -7.69 0.30 -2.30
C GLU A 5 -9.07 0.96 -2.35
N SER A 6 -9.49 1.62 -1.27
CA SER A 6 -10.75 2.35 -1.21
C SER A 6 -10.74 3.50 -0.19
N GLU A 7 -11.73 4.38 -0.32
CA GLU A 7 -12.02 5.42 0.67
C GLU A 7 -12.40 4.81 2.04
N LEU A 8 -13.13 3.68 2.05
CA LEU A 8 -13.50 3.00 3.30
C LEU A 8 -12.27 2.47 4.05
N GLU A 9 -11.32 1.88 3.32
CA GLU A 9 -10.04 1.47 3.89
C GLU A 9 -9.23 2.67 4.40
N THR A 10 -9.25 3.78 3.67
CA THR A 10 -8.60 5.03 4.10
C THR A 10 -9.17 5.53 5.42
N GLN A 11 -10.51 5.57 5.56
CA GLN A 11 -11.17 5.97 6.80
C GLN A 11 -10.83 5.00 7.95
N PHE A 12 -10.84 3.70 7.70
CA PHE A 12 -10.46 2.70 8.71
C PHE A 12 -9.00 2.88 9.15
N VAL A 13 -8.07 2.99 8.21
CA VAL A 13 -6.64 3.21 8.47
C VAL A 13 -6.40 4.50 9.27
N LYS A 14 -7.14 5.58 8.97
CA LYS A 14 -7.09 6.84 9.72
C LYS A 14 -7.41 6.66 11.21
N THR A 15 -8.34 5.76 11.56
CA THR A 15 -8.65 5.46 12.97
C THR A 15 -7.48 4.81 13.71
N ILE A 16 -6.66 4.01 13.00
CA ILE A 16 -5.51 3.29 13.56
C ILE A 16 -4.31 4.23 13.72
N LEU A 17 -4.08 5.11 12.74
CA LEU A 17 -2.97 6.08 12.75
C LEU A 17 -3.05 7.01 13.97
N GLY A 18 -4.25 7.51 14.27
CA GLY A 18 -4.49 8.47 15.36
C GLY A 18 -3.69 9.77 15.19
N ASN A 19 -3.59 10.58 16.25
CA ASN A 19 -2.92 11.90 16.21
C ASN A 19 -1.40 11.84 16.47
N LYS A 20 -0.71 10.77 16.04
CA LYS A 20 0.74 10.66 16.23
C LYS A 20 1.44 11.12 14.95
N SER A 21 2.25 12.18 15.02
CA SER A 21 3.10 12.66 13.91
C SER A 21 4.17 11.62 13.55
N LYS A 22 3.76 10.61 12.78
CA LYS A 22 4.60 9.52 12.30
C LYS A 22 4.15 9.16 10.90
N PHE A 23 5.13 8.94 10.04
CA PHE A 23 4.88 8.36 8.73
C PHE A 23 5.15 6.86 8.75
N PHE A 24 4.43 6.13 7.90
CA PHE A 24 4.59 4.69 7.74
C PHE A 24 4.67 4.32 6.26
N PHE A 25 5.50 3.36 5.91
CA PHE A 25 5.54 2.80 4.56
C PHE A 25 4.29 1.96 4.27
N LEU A 26 3.71 2.20 3.10
CA LEU A 26 2.68 1.37 2.50
C LEU A 26 3.31 0.24 1.67
N GLY A 27 2.47 -0.67 1.18
CA GLY A 27 2.87 -1.69 0.23
C GLY A 27 3.06 -1.21 -1.21
N ALA A 28 3.01 0.10 -1.47
CA ALA A 28 3.13 0.66 -2.81
C ALA A 28 4.57 1.02 -3.14
N ARG A 29 5.02 0.61 -4.33
CA ARG A 29 6.34 0.95 -4.88
C ARG A 29 6.33 1.04 -6.40
N ARG A 30 7.29 1.75 -6.99
CA ARG A 30 7.54 1.78 -8.43
C ARG A 30 8.97 1.36 -8.77
N ASN A 31 9.22 1.06 -10.05
CA ASN A 31 10.55 0.66 -10.51
C ASN A 31 11.38 1.89 -10.89
N LYS A 32 12.56 2.01 -10.29
CA LYS A 32 13.53 3.10 -10.53
C LYS A 32 13.88 3.33 -12.01
N PHE A 33 13.83 2.30 -12.84
CA PHE A 33 14.43 2.33 -14.19
C PHE A 33 13.43 2.32 -15.34
N ASN A 34 12.17 1.91 -15.13
CA ASN A 34 11.27 1.66 -16.26
C ASN A 34 9.78 1.92 -16.02
N ASN A 35 9.37 2.39 -14.83
CA ASN A 35 7.95 2.58 -14.58
C ASN A 35 7.67 3.73 -13.61
N LEU A 36 7.00 4.77 -14.12
CA LEU A 36 6.48 5.87 -13.31
C LEU A 36 5.26 5.46 -12.47
N GLN A 37 4.60 4.35 -12.81
CA GLN A 37 3.42 3.87 -12.11
C GLN A 37 3.78 3.04 -10.86
N TYR A 38 3.19 3.43 -9.74
CA TYR A 38 3.21 2.65 -8.50
C TYR A 38 2.35 1.38 -8.62
N LYS A 39 2.85 0.30 -8.04
CA LYS A 39 2.15 -0.98 -7.90
C LYS A 39 2.20 -1.42 -6.45
N TRP A 40 1.21 -2.22 -6.04
CA TRP A 40 1.28 -2.93 -4.77
C TRP A 40 2.37 -4.01 -4.83
N ASN A 41 2.89 -4.41 -3.66
CA ASN A 41 3.96 -5.39 -3.56
C ASN A 41 3.59 -6.78 -4.08
N ASP A 42 2.29 -7.09 -4.17
CA ASP A 42 1.77 -8.31 -4.80
C ASP A 42 1.66 -8.21 -6.34
N GLY A 43 2.06 -7.07 -6.92
CA GLY A 43 2.07 -6.83 -8.36
C GLY A 43 0.79 -6.21 -8.91
N ARG A 44 -0.27 -6.09 -8.11
CA ARG A 44 -1.52 -5.45 -8.54
C ARG A 44 -1.30 -3.96 -8.85
N ILE A 45 -2.05 -3.48 -9.84
CA ILE A 45 -2.02 -2.07 -10.26
C ILE A 45 -2.80 -1.24 -9.23
N ILE A 46 -2.27 -0.06 -8.92
CA ILE A 46 -2.96 0.89 -8.04
C ILE A 46 -4.05 1.62 -8.83
N ASN A 47 -5.30 1.37 -8.47
CA ASN A 47 -6.48 2.01 -9.06
C ASN A 47 -7.12 3.08 -8.15
N PHE A 48 -6.72 3.12 -6.88
CA PHE A 48 -7.15 4.12 -5.90
C PHE A 48 -5.90 4.80 -5.34
N THR A 49 -5.96 6.11 -5.15
CA THR A 49 -4.86 6.89 -4.56
C THR A 49 -5.41 7.94 -3.63
N ASN A 50 -4.70 8.19 -2.53
CA ASN A 50 -5.01 9.27 -1.60
C ASN A 50 -3.78 10.16 -1.37
N TRP A 51 -3.20 10.68 -2.46
CA TRP A 51 -2.04 11.58 -2.42
C TRP A 51 -2.33 12.85 -1.62
N ASP A 52 -1.33 13.32 -0.86
CA ASP A 52 -1.39 14.66 -0.27
C ASP A 52 -1.30 15.73 -1.37
N VAL A 53 -1.58 16.96 -1.00
CA VAL A 53 -1.45 18.11 -1.90
C VAL A 53 -0.01 18.18 -2.41
N GLU A 54 0.13 18.34 -3.73
CA GLU A 54 1.42 18.33 -4.46
C GLU A 54 2.12 16.97 -4.58
N GLU A 55 1.51 15.87 -4.13
CA GLU A 55 2.08 14.53 -4.26
C GLU A 55 1.46 13.71 -5.42
N PRO A 56 2.20 12.75 -6.02
CA PRO A 56 3.63 12.53 -5.83
C PRO A 56 4.45 13.60 -6.57
N ASN A 57 5.36 14.28 -5.86
CA ASN A 57 6.19 15.34 -6.45
C ASN A 57 7.49 14.83 -7.06
N ASN A 58 7.90 13.59 -6.78
CA ASN A 58 9.20 13.05 -7.20
C ASN A 58 10.38 13.96 -6.79
N ALA A 59 10.32 14.60 -5.61
CA ALA A 59 11.31 15.57 -5.14
C ALA A 59 12.74 15.01 -5.17
N ASP A 60 12.90 13.70 -4.96
CA ASP A 60 14.10 12.96 -5.33
C ASP A 60 13.78 11.88 -6.36
N TYR A 61 13.80 12.26 -7.64
CA TYR A 61 13.55 11.35 -8.77
C TYR A 61 14.39 10.06 -8.72
N SER A 62 15.56 10.11 -8.09
CA SER A 62 16.48 8.97 -8.04
C SER A 62 16.18 7.97 -6.92
N HIS A 63 15.40 8.36 -5.90
CA HIS A 63 15.09 7.53 -4.73
C HIS A 63 13.60 7.43 -4.36
N ALA A 64 12.73 8.34 -4.83
CA ALA A 64 11.31 8.38 -4.49
C ALA A 64 10.53 7.25 -5.17
N HIS A 65 10.73 6.01 -4.71
CA HIS A 65 10.16 4.81 -5.33
C HIS A 65 9.23 4.05 -4.39
N CYS A 66 9.08 4.50 -3.15
CA CYS A 66 8.19 3.94 -2.15
C CYS A 66 7.13 4.97 -1.75
N VAL A 67 6.04 4.52 -1.14
CA VAL A 67 4.96 5.39 -0.68
C VAL A 67 4.85 5.34 0.83
N MET A 68 4.72 6.51 1.44
CA MET A 68 4.48 6.67 2.87
C MET A 68 3.12 7.32 3.13
N ILE A 69 2.52 7.00 4.27
CA ILE A 69 1.25 7.57 4.73
C ILE A 69 1.47 8.41 5.99
N ASN A 70 0.84 9.60 6.05
CA ASN A 70 0.84 10.48 7.22
C ASN A 70 -0.39 10.24 8.12
N GLU A 71 -0.47 10.90 9.26
CA GLU A 71 -1.57 10.77 10.23
C GLU A 71 -2.95 11.19 9.70
N ARG A 72 -2.99 11.96 8.61
CA ARG A 72 -4.24 12.34 7.91
C ARG A 72 -4.66 11.29 6.88
N ALA A 73 -3.95 10.17 6.80
CA ALA A 73 -4.09 9.11 5.82
C ALA A 73 -3.71 9.51 4.38
N LEU A 74 -2.96 10.60 4.20
CA LEU A 74 -2.52 11.10 2.90
C LEU A 74 -1.14 10.55 2.53
N TRP A 75 -0.94 10.31 1.24
CA TRP A 75 0.20 9.60 0.70
C TRP A 75 1.27 10.57 0.17
N HIS A 76 2.52 10.22 0.36
CA HIS A 76 3.69 10.91 -0.17
C HIS A 76 4.61 9.91 -0.86
N ASP A 77 5.23 10.28 -1.97
CA ASP A 77 6.36 9.49 -2.46
C ASP A 77 7.63 9.79 -1.69
N TYR A 78 8.42 8.74 -1.45
CA TYR A 78 9.59 8.84 -0.59
C TYR A 78 10.68 7.83 -0.93
N GLY A 79 11.90 8.15 -0.48
CA GLY A 79 13.04 7.25 -0.48
C GLY A 79 12.71 5.94 0.24
N CYS A 80 12.91 4.80 -0.42
CA CYS A 80 12.71 3.50 0.22
C CYS A 80 13.67 3.25 1.41
N ASP A 81 14.79 3.97 1.45
CA ASP A 81 15.81 3.89 2.52
C ASP A 81 15.64 5.01 3.58
N GLY A 82 14.47 5.65 3.62
CA GLY A 82 14.19 6.77 4.53
C GLY A 82 14.32 6.42 6.02
N PRO A 83 14.65 7.40 6.89
CA PRO A 83 14.90 7.14 8.29
C PRO A 83 13.66 6.57 9.01
N GLY A 84 13.86 5.47 9.72
CA GLY A 84 12.91 4.93 10.69
C GLY A 84 11.99 3.81 10.23
N ASN A 85 12.08 3.31 8.99
CA ASN A 85 11.53 2.03 8.45
C ASN A 85 10.26 1.47 9.13
N LYS A 86 9.30 2.34 9.46
CA LYS A 86 8.05 1.92 10.10
C LYS A 86 7.12 1.46 8.99
N ILE A 87 6.88 0.16 8.93
CA ILE A 87 5.99 -0.44 7.94
C ILE A 87 4.59 -0.52 8.54
N PHE A 88 3.58 -0.13 7.77
CA PHE A 88 2.20 -0.41 8.12
C PHE A 88 1.83 -1.79 7.55
N CYS A 89 1.54 -2.74 8.43
CA CYS A 89 1.18 -4.11 8.05
C CYS A 89 -0.33 -4.29 7.98
N GLN A 90 -0.76 -5.08 7.00
CA GLN A 90 -2.11 -5.63 6.91
C GLN A 90 -2.04 -7.12 7.19
N LYS A 91 -3.09 -7.63 7.84
CA LYS A 91 -3.28 -9.06 8.08
C LYS A 91 -4.57 -9.46 7.37
N LEU A 92 -4.49 -10.51 6.57
CA LEU A 92 -5.67 -11.14 5.98
C LEU A 92 -6.43 -11.89 7.07
N ASP A 93 -7.76 -11.81 7.04
CA ASP A 93 -8.58 -12.65 7.91
C ASP A 93 -8.63 -14.07 7.35
N LYS A 94 -8.37 -15.06 8.21
CA LYS A 94 -8.32 -16.48 7.83
C LYS A 94 -9.67 -17.02 7.36
N SER A 95 -10.77 -16.36 7.74
CA SER A 95 -12.12 -16.70 7.30
C SER A 95 -12.33 -16.43 5.80
N TYR A 96 -11.68 -15.40 5.25
CA TYR A 96 -11.77 -15.02 3.84
C TYR A 96 -10.99 -15.99 2.91
N ASP A 97 -9.88 -16.55 3.41
CA ASP A 97 -9.10 -17.54 2.66
C ASP A 97 -9.81 -18.91 2.58
N ALA A 98 -10.56 -19.28 3.62
CA ALA A 98 -11.25 -20.56 3.70
C ALA A 98 -12.46 -20.67 2.74
N GLU A 99 -13.14 -19.56 2.45
CA GLU A 99 -14.25 -19.53 1.50
C GLU A 99 -13.79 -19.46 0.03
N ASN A 100 -12.61 -18.89 -0.25
CA ASN A 100 -12.06 -18.79 -1.61
C ASN A 100 -11.16 -19.95 -2.03
N GLN A 101 -10.94 -20.95 -1.16
CA GLN A 101 -10.17 -22.17 -1.45
C GLN A 101 -11.04 -23.40 -1.76
N SER A 102 -12.37 -23.31 -1.67
CA SER A 102 -13.26 -24.44 -2.00
C SER A 102 -13.54 -24.62 -3.50
N ASP A 103 -13.18 -23.67 -4.35
CA ASP A 103 -13.55 -23.67 -5.77
C ASP A 103 -12.49 -24.23 -6.74
N GLU A 104 -11.30 -24.63 -6.28
CA GLU A 104 -10.27 -25.27 -7.15
C GLU A 104 -10.32 -26.80 -7.18
N ASN A 105 -11.24 -27.47 -6.46
CA ASN A 105 -11.33 -28.94 -6.44
C ASN A 105 -12.56 -29.52 -7.17
N VAL A 106 -12.98 -28.89 -8.26
CA VAL A 106 -13.92 -29.51 -9.21
C VAL A 106 -13.14 -30.09 -10.39
N ARG A 107 -12.93 -31.42 -10.32
CA ARG A 107 -12.55 -32.41 -11.35
C ARG A 107 -11.09 -32.90 -11.35
N THR A 108 -10.91 -34.11 -10.86
CA THR A 108 -10.44 -35.21 -11.73
C THR A 108 -11.09 -36.53 -11.33
N PHE A 109 -11.35 -37.35 -12.34
CA PHE A 109 -12.24 -38.50 -12.39
C PHE A 109 -11.62 -39.79 -11.86
N ASN A 110 -12.51 -40.69 -11.40
CA ASN A 110 -12.42 -42.17 -11.28
C ASN A 110 -11.23 -42.78 -10.53
#